data_AF-A0A7W0MH86-F1
#
_entry.id   AF-A0A7W0MH86-F1
#
_cell.length_a   1.000
_cell.length_b   1.000
_cell.length_c   1.000
_cell.angle_alpha   90.00
_cell.angle_beta   90.00
_cell.angle_gamma   90.00
#
_symmetry.space_group_name_H-M   'P 1'
#
loop_
_entity.id
_entity.type
_entity.pdbx_description
1 polymer ?
#
loop_
_entity_poly.entity_id
_entity_poly.type
_entity_poly.pdbx_seq_one_letter_code
_entity_poly.pdbx_strand_id
1 'polypeptide(L)' 'MDWHQLWKITSAPDNVPIVGMLFLVPFFTWLGLRQARQTDRLIEQLEQDPQLAKTHHRKILPWRPGWARELHVWPFL' A
#
# COMPACT_ATOMS: atom_id res chain seq x y z
N MET A 1 -3.61 28.89 22.15
CA MET A 1 -4.33 28.27 21.03
C MET A 1 -5.73 27.99 21.52
N ASP A 2 -6.73 28.60 20.88
CA ASP A 2 -8.12 28.47 21.31
C ASP A 2 -8.71 27.16 20.74
N TRP A 3 -8.97 26.19 21.62
CA TRP A 3 -9.45 24.86 21.22
C TRP A 3 -10.80 24.93 20.50
N HIS A 4 -11.62 25.92 20.86
CA HIS A 4 -12.89 26.19 20.20
C HIS A 4 -12.72 26.63 18.75
N GLN A 5 -11.68 27.42 18.47
CA GLN A 5 -11.35 27.88 17.12
C GLN A 5 -10.89 26.72 16.24
N LEU A 6 -10.05 25.82 16.77
CA LEU A 6 -9.61 24.62 16.06
C LEU A 6 -10.79 23.69 15.73
N TRP A 7 -11.69 23.48 16.68
CA TRP A 7 -12.91 22.71 16.46
C TRP A 7 -13.76 23.31 15.34
N LYS A 8 -14.03 24.62 15.40
CA LYS A 8 -14.83 25.33 14.39
C LYS A 8 -14.23 25.23 12.98
N ILE A 9 -12.90 25.30 12.87
CA ILE A 9 -12.20 25.18 11.58
C ILE A 9 -12.28 23.74 11.06
N THR A 10 -11.96 22.75 11.90
CA THR A 10 -11.89 21.35 11.48
C THR A 10 -13.26 20.73 11.22
N SER A 11 -14.32 21.17 11.91
CA SER A 11 -15.69 20.70 11.73
C SER A 11 -16.45 21.44 10.61
N ALA A 12 -15.84 22.44 9.97
CA ALA A 12 -16.46 23.11 8.83
C ALA A 12 -16.68 22.08 7.69
N PRO A 13 -17.88 22.01 7.07
CA PRO A 13 -18.21 20.93 6.13
C PRO A 13 -17.24 20.77 4.96
N ASP A 14 -16.64 21.86 4.51
CA ASP A 14 -15.61 21.95 3.47
C ASP A 14 -14.24 21.43 3.91
N ASN A 15 -13.94 21.46 5.21
CA ASN A 15 -12.67 21.00 5.78
C ASN A 15 -12.70 19.52 6.23
N VAL A 16 -13.88 18.94 6.44
CA VAL A 16 -14.02 17.53 6.84
C VAL A 16 -13.27 16.57 5.90
N PRO A 17 -13.36 16.71 4.56
CA PRO A 17 -12.63 15.82 3.64
C PRO A 17 -11.10 15.89 3.82
N ILE A 18 -10.52 17.08 3.94
CA ILE A 18 -9.06 17.21 4.08
C ILE A 18 -8.56 16.69 5.43
N VAL A 19 -9.32 16.90 6.50
CA VAL A 19 -9.02 16.33 7.83
C VAL A 19 -9.01 14.80 7.77
N GLY A 20 -9.97 14.20 7.06
CA GLY A 20 -9.97 12.76 6.79
C GLY A 20 -8.73 12.31 6.01
N MET A 21 -8.38 13.01 4.94
CA MET A 21 -7.20 12.69 4.11
C MET A 21 -5.88 12.77 4.90
N LEU A 22 -5.74 13.73 5.83
CA LEU A 22 -4.56 13.84 6.68
C LEU A 22 -4.34 12.59 7.55
N PHE A 23 -5.39 11.82 7.84
CA PHE A 23 -5.27 10.54 8.53
C PHE A 23 -5.11 9.37 7.55
N LEU A 24 -5.93 9.32 6.51
CA LEU A 24 -5.99 8.19 5.58
C LEU A 24 -4.70 8.05 4.75
N VAL A 25 -4.18 9.14 4.22
CA VAL A 25 -2.97 9.12 3.37
C VAL A 25 -1.78 8.51 4.11
N PRO A 26 -1.31 9.03 5.25
CA PRO A 26 -0.16 8.44 5.93
C PRO A 26 -0.44 7.01 6.40
N PHE A 27 -1.67 6.69 6.81
CA PHE A 27 -2.06 5.33 7.19
C PHE A 27 -1.86 4.34 6.04
N PHE A 28 -2.43 4.63 4.87
CA PHE A 28 -2.33 3.75 3.71
C PHE A 28 -0.92 3.73 3.10
N THR A 29 -0.20 4.86 3.14
CA THR A 29 1.21 4.89 2.75
C THR A 29 2.05 3.98 3.64
N TRP A 30 1.90 4.06 4.96
CA TRP A 30 2.60 3.17 5.89
C TRP A 30 2.20 1.70 5.68
N LEU A 31 0.91 1.42 5.52
CA LEU A 31 0.39 0.07 5.31
C LEU A 31 0.96 -0.55 4.03
N GLY A 32 1.02 0.23 2.94
CA GLY A 32 1.64 -0.19 1.68
C GLY A 32 3.12 -0.50 1.84
N LEU A 33 3.88 0.41 2.45
CA LEU A 33 5.32 0.21 2.69
C LEU A 33 5.61 -0.97 3.62
N ARG A 34 4.75 -1.19 4.63
CA ARG A 34 4.86 -2.34 5.53
C ARG A 34 4.67 -3.65 4.79
N GLN A 35 3.65 -3.75 3.93
CA GLN A 35 3.38 -4.93 3.13
C GLN A 35 4.48 -5.18 2.09
N ALA A 36 4.99 -4.13 1.44
CA ALA A 36 6.12 -4.21 0.51
C ALA A 36 7.35 -4.83 1.18
N ARG A 37 7.80 -4.27 2.33
CA ARG A 37 8.94 -4.83 3.06
C ARG A 37 8.74 -6.26 3.53
N GLN A 38 7.53 -6.63 3.93
CA GLN A 38 7.22 -8.02 4.30
C GLN A 38 7.29 -8.95 3.09
N THR A 39 6.93 -8.45 1.92
CA THR A 39 7.02 -9.18 0.65
C THR A 39 8.46 -9.38 0.23
N ASP A 40 9.29 -8.33 0.29
CA ASP A 40 10.72 -8.42 -0.05
C ASP A 40 11.44 -9.47 0.81
N ARG A 41 11.18 -9.47 2.12
CA ARG A 41 11.74 -10.47 3.06
C ARG A 41 11.26 -11.89 2.74
N LEU A 42 10.00 -12.04 2.35
CA LEU A 42 9.46 -13.34 1.98
C LEU A 42 10.11 -13.86 0.69
N ILE A 43 10.33 -12.98 -0.30
CA ILE A 43 11.02 -13.35 -1.55
C ILE A 43 12.43 -13.84 -1.23
N GLU A 44 13.20 -13.07 -0.46
CA GLU A 44 14.57 -13.44 -0.06
C GLU A 44 14.61 -14.81 0.63
N GLN A 45 13.68 -15.08 1.55
CA GLN A 45 13.58 -16.37 2.23
C GLN A 45 13.26 -17.53 1.28
N LEU A 46 12.34 -17.33 0.33
CA LEU A 46 11.93 -18.38 -0.61
C LEU A 46 12.98 -18.64 -1.69
N GLU A 47 13.77 -17.63 -2.09
CA GLU A 47 14.91 -17.80 -2.99
C GLU A 47 16.02 -18.65 -2.36
N GLN A 48 16.21 -18.53 -1.05
CA GLN A 48 17.21 -19.31 -0.30
C GLN A 48 16.77 -20.75 0.01
N ASP A 49 15.46 -21.03 0.05
CA ASP A 49 14.92 -22.37 0.36
C ASP A 49 13.90 -22.87 -0.70
N PRO A 50 14.37 -23.65 -1.70
CA PRO A 50 13.53 -24.23 -2.73
C PRO A 50 12.49 -25.26 -2.25
N GLN A 51 12.64 -25.83 -1.04
CA GLN A 51 11.64 -26.74 -0.46
C GLN A 51 10.52 -25.96 0.21
N LEU A 52 10.87 -24.89 0.94
CA LEU A 52 9.92 -23.93 1.50
C LEU A 52 9.09 -23.26 0.40
N ALA A 53 9.72 -22.89 -0.72
CA ALA A 53 9.05 -22.29 -1.88
C ALA A 53 7.93 -23.16 -2.49
N LYS A 54 8.06 -24.50 -2.43
CA LYS A 54 7.05 -25.43 -2.96
C LYS A 54 5.83 -25.58 -2.04
N THR A 55 5.99 -25.30 -0.74
CA THR A 55 4.93 -25.49 0.26
C THR A 55 4.22 -24.18 0.59
N HIS A 56 4.94 -23.05 0.56
CA HIS A 56 4.38 -21.72 0.77
C HIS A 56 3.49 -21.29 -0.41
N HIS A 57 2.19 -21.53 -0.28
CA HIS A 57 1.18 -20.99 -1.19
C HIS A 57 0.88 -19.54 -0.80
N ARG A 58 1.56 -18.54 -1.39
CA ARG A 58 1.09 -17.16 -1.28
C ARG A 58 1.10 -16.41 -2.62
N LYS A 59 -0.14 -16.14 -3.04
CA LYS A 59 -0.79 -15.14 -3.92
C LYS A 59 -0.06 -13.87 -4.42
N ILE A 60 1.24 -13.73 -4.28
CA ILE A 60 1.98 -12.57 -4.80
C ILE A 60 2.99 -13.15 -5.78
N LEU A 61 2.55 -13.31 -7.02
CA LEU A 61 3.38 -13.92 -8.04
C LEU A 61 4.54 -12.97 -8.35
N PRO A 62 5.81 -13.40 -8.21
CA PRO A 62 6.93 -12.61 -8.70
C PRO A 62 6.76 -12.41 -10.22
N TRP A 63 7.28 -11.29 -10.74
CA TRP A 63 7.27 -11.04 -12.18
C TRP A 63 7.90 -12.22 -12.91
N ARG A 64 7.19 -12.80 -13.88
CA ARG A 64 7.67 -13.95 -14.68
C ARG A 64 8.04 -13.51 -16.10
N PRO A 65 9.03 -14.18 -16.74
CA PRO A 65 9.27 -14.01 -18.16
C PRO A 65 7.98 -14.22 -18.95
N GLY A 66 7.56 -13.21 -19.71
CA GLY A 66 6.29 -13.19 -20.47
C GLY A 66 5.15 -12.38 -19.83
N TRP A 67 5.34 -11.84 -18.62
CA TRP A 67 4.37 -10.93 -18.00
C TRP A 67 4.64 -9.49 -18.40
N ALA A 68 3.57 -8.71 -18.61
CA ALA A 68 3.68 -7.29 -18.88
C ALA A 68 4.45 -6.62 -17.72
N ARG A 69 5.58 -5.98 -18.06
CA ARG A 69 6.40 -5.22 -17.10
C ARG A 69 5.71 -3.93 -16.66
N GLU A 70 4.82 -3.42 -17.49
CA GLU A 70 4.06 -2.19 -17.29
C GLU A 70 2.56 -2.50 -17.37
N LEU A 71 1.78 -1.90 -16.48
CA LEU A 71 0.33 -2.03 -16.49
C LEU A 71 -0.23 -1.06 -17.55
N HIS A 72 -0.68 -1.58 -18.69
CA HIS A 72 -1.38 -0.76 -19.67
C HIS A 72 -2.71 -0.29 -19.07
N VAL A 73 -2.86 1.02 -18.95
CA VAL A 73 -4.13 1.68 -18.63
C VAL A 73 -4.72 2.28 -19.91
N TRP A 74 -6.02 2.60 -19.90
CA TRP A 74 -6.76 3.20 -21.02
C TRP A 74 -5.96 4.33 -21.73
N PRO A 75 -5.95 4.42 -23.08
CA PRO A 75 -6.85 3.80 -24.07
C PRO A 75 -6.34 2.51 -24.73
N PHE A 76 -5.31 1.86 -24.20
CA PHE A 76 -4.65 0.71 -24.85
C PHE A 76 -5.16 -0.66 -24.38
N LEU A 77 -6.44 -0.75 -24.01
CA LEU A 77 -7.14 -2.02 -23.73
C LEU A 77 -7.95 -2.44 -24.95
#